data_AF-A0ABD6SB60-F1
#
_entry.id   AF-A0ABD6SB60-F1
#
_cell.length_a   1.000
_cell.length_b   1.000
_cell.length_c   1.000
_cell.angle_alpha   90.00
_cell.angle_beta   90.00
_cell.angle_gamma   90.00
#
_symmetry.space_group_name_H-M   'P 1'
#
loop_
_entity.id
_entity.type
_entity.pdbx_description
1 polymer ?
#
loop_
_entity_poly.entity_id
_entity_poly.type
_entity_poly.pdbx_seq_one_letter_code
_entity_poly.pdbx_strand_id
1 'polypeptide(L)'
;MFSRFFKKKEKKKVWEETEEVVAPKVTYKPLEWNRTPIEGGVEYEIRVTDTYMSNVPSHLKCYKIKIMNTVSMSYKLLNLKTNQVERSHFEAIPCYGFEKMTLEFICRRLNQWEYLFGFHFWHSAPAVCAEEKDAYLRWSSGFIYNTEYIEGLEEVLYQIQVDIQEAIERVNE
;
A
#
# COMPACT_ATOMS: atom_id res chain seq x y z
N MET A 1 -61.43 -26.97 37.49
CA MET A 1 -61.31 -25.50 37.30
C MET A 1 -59.83 -25.14 37.18
N PHE A 2 -59.53 -24.02 36.52
CA PHE A 2 -58.21 -23.49 36.13
C PHE A 2 -57.73 -23.87 34.73
N SER A 3 -58.42 -23.27 33.76
CA SER A 3 -57.96 -23.07 32.40
C SER A 3 -56.99 -21.88 32.32
N ARG A 4 -55.84 -22.13 31.68
CA ARG A 4 -55.16 -21.29 30.67
C ARG A 4 -54.88 -19.81 31.01
N PHE A 5 -53.60 -19.48 31.21
CA PHE A 5 -53.00 -18.26 30.66
C PHE A 5 -51.51 -18.49 30.34
N PHE A 6 -51.20 -18.91 29.12
CA PHE A 6 -49.88 -18.69 28.54
C PHE A 6 -49.97 -17.52 27.56
N LYS A 7 -49.44 -16.36 27.96
CA LYS A 7 -49.27 -15.21 27.07
C LYS A 7 -48.26 -15.57 25.98
N LYS A 8 -48.75 -15.72 24.75
CA LYS A 8 -47.93 -15.81 23.54
C LYS A 8 -47.29 -14.44 23.32
N LYS A 9 -45.99 -14.29 23.61
CA LYS A 9 -45.21 -13.12 23.19
C LYS A 9 -45.03 -13.20 21.68
N GLU A 10 -45.76 -12.40 20.93
CA GLU A 10 -45.47 -12.14 19.52
C GLU A 10 -44.11 -11.47 19.41
N LYS A 11 -43.13 -12.18 18.83
CA LYS A 11 -41.88 -11.58 18.38
C LYS A 11 -42.22 -10.73 17.16
N LYS A 12 -42.38 -9.42 17.34
CA LYS A 12 -42.29 -8.47 16.23
C LYS A 12 -40.89 -8.62 15.62
N LYS A 13 -40.84 -9.12 14.38
CA LYS A 13 -39.65 -8.97 13.53
C LYS A 13 -39.51 -7.49 13.23
N VAL A 14 -38.59 -6.83 13.93
CA VAL A 14 -38.07 -5.53 13.51
C VAL A 14 -37.24 -5.85 12.27
N TRP A 15 -37.72 -5.41 11.11
CA TRP A 15 -36.89 -5.32 9.92
C TRP A 15 -36.01 -4.10 10.18
N GLU A 16 -34.77 -4.34 10.60
CA GLU A 16 -33.73 -3.32 10.45
C GLU A 16 -33.53 -3.17 8.95
N GLU A 17 -34.19 -2.15 8.38
CA GLU A 17 -33.73 -1.55 7.13
C GLU A 17 -32.28 -1.16 7.38
N THR A 18 -31.36 -2.04 6.99
CA THR A 18 -29.95 -1.70 6.92
C THR A 18 -29.91 -0.61 5.87
N GLU A 19 -29.79 0.65 6.30
CA GLU A 19 -29.51 1.77 5.40
C GLU A 19 -28.38 1.29 4.50
N GLU A 20 -28.69 1.06 3.22
CA GLU A 20 -27.66 0.89 2.22
C GLU A 20 -26.90 2.21 2.25
N VAL A 21 -25.77 2.22 2.95
CA VAL A 21 -24.78 3.28 2.85
C VAL A 21 -24.38 3.29 1.38
N VAL A 22 -25.06 4.15 0.61
CA VAL A 22 -24.74 4.42 -0.78
C VAL A 22 -23.41 5.14 -0.73
N ALA A 23 -22.33 4.35 -0.71
CA ALA A 23 -20.98 4.86 -0.88
C ALA A 23 -21.00 5.75 -2.12
N PRO A 24 -20.40 6.94 -2.05
CA PRO A 24 -20.39 7.85 -3.19
C PRO A 24 -19.82 7.09 -4.40
N LYS A 25 -20.46 7.24 -5.57
CA LYS A 25 -19.93 6.76 -6.87
C LYS A 25 -18.69 7.58 -7.23
N VAL A 26 -17.64 7.50 -6.42
CA VAL A 26 -16.33 8.03 -6.76
C VAL A 26 -15.70 6.99 -7.67
N THR A 27 -15.62 7.32 -8.96
CA THR A 27 -14.85 6.52 -9.90
C THR A 27 -13.38 6.87 -9.70
N TYR A 28 -12.65 6.00 -9.02
CA TYR A 28 -11.20 6.12 -8.86
C TYR A 28 -10.52 5.68 -10.15
N LYS A 29 -9.46 6.40 -10.57
CA LYS A 29 -8.60 5.91 -11.64
C LYS A 29 -7.79 4.70 -11.15
N PRO A 30 -7.39 3.77 -12.04
CA PRO A 30 -6.59 2.62 -11.66
C PRO A 30 -5.33 2.99 -10.88
N LEU A 31 -4.64 4.04 -11.34
CA LEU A 31 -3.46 4.64 -10.73
C LEU A 31 -3.56 6.17 -10.80
N GLU A 32 -3.30 6.83 -9.68
CA GLU A 32 -3.02 8.26 -9.60
C GLU A 32 -1.76 8.44 -8.77
N TRP A 33 -0.87 9.33 -9.20
CA TRP A 33 0.30 9.63 -8.41
C TRP A 33 0.75 11.08 -8.60
N ASN A 34 1.47 11.59 -7.61
CA ASN A 34 2.16 12.86 -7.67
C ASN A 34 3.58 12.71 -7.12
N ARG A 35 4.47 13.59 -7.57
CA ARG A 35 5.81 13.77 -7.03
C ARG A 35 5.97 15.25 -6.69
N THR A 36 6.17 15.53 -5.43
CA THR A 36 6.26 16.89 -4.89
C THR A 36 7.68 17.12 -4.36
N PRO A 37 8.44 18.08 -4.93
CA PRO A 37 9.69 18.51 -4.33
C PRO A 37 9.44 19.07 -2.93
N ILE A 38 10.26 18.67 -1.97
CA ILE A 38 10.24 19.17 -0.59
C ILE A 38 11.64 19.65 -0.21
N GLU A 39 11.76 20.41 0.88
CA GLU A 39 13.07 20.84 1.37
C GLU A 39 13.96 19.61 1.65
N GLY A 40 15.11 19.54 0.96
CA GLY A 40 16.08 18.46 1.10
C GLY A 40 15.69 17.12 0.46
N GLY A 41 14.63 17.05 -0.35
CA GLY A 41 14.21 15.80 -0.95
C GLY A 41 12.93 15.85 -1.78
N VAL A 42 12.23 14.73 -1.83
CA VAL A 42 10.99 14.56 -2.60
C VAL A 42 9.98 13.72 -1.86
N GLU A 43 8.70 13.93 -2.17
CA GLU A 43 7.59 13.17 -1.63
C GLU A 43 6.71 12.67 -2.76
N TYR A 44 6.37 11.39 -2.71
CA TYR A 44 5.44 10.72 -3.62
C TYR A 44 4.15 10.41 -2.88
N GLU A 45 3.02 10.71 -3.50
CA GLU A 45 1.72 10.15 -3.10
C GLU A 45 1.18 9.31 -4.26
N ILE A 46 0.89 8.04 -3.98
CA ILE A 46 0.42 7.07 -4.97
C ILE A 46 -0.90 6.52 -4.48
N ARG A 47 -1.93 6.54 -5.32
CA ARG A 47 -3.24 5.96 -5.06
C ARG A 47 -3.51 4.92 -6.14
N VAL A 48 -3.74 3.70 -5.71
CA VAL A 48 -3.98 2.57 -6.61
C VAL A 48 -5.25 1.87 -6.20
N THR A 49 -6.16 1.65 -7.15
CA THR A 49 -7.32 0.81 -6.89
C THR A 49 -6.89 -0.63 -6.63
N ASP A 50 -7.50 -1.25 -5.63
CA ASP A 50 -7.16 -2.59 -5.20
C ASP A 50 -8.45 -3.41 -5.09
N THR A 51 -8.43 -4.60 -5.69
CA THR A 51 -9.56 -5.53 -5.68
C THR A 51 -9.56 -6.40 -4.42
N TYR A 52 -8.44 -6.41 -3.70
CA TYR A 52 -8.18 -7.17 -2.49
C TYR A 52 -8.53 -8.65 -2.68
N MET A 53 -9.41 -9.20 -1.84
CA MET A 53 -9.91 -10.58 -1.94
C MET A 53 -11.12 -10.73 -2.87
N SER A 54 -11.59 -9.66 -3.50
CA SER A 54 -12.75 -9.69 -4.39
C SER A 54 -12.29 -9.44 -5.83
N ASN A 55 -13.08 -9.86 -6.84
CA ASN A 55 -12.78 -9.52 -8.25
C ASN A 55 -13.38 -8.16 -8.64
N VAL A 56 -13.60 -7.27 -7.67
CA VAL A 56 -14.20 -5.94 -7.85
C VAL A 56 -13.34 -4.94 -7.09
N PRO A 57 -13.00 -3.77 -7.67
CA PRO A 57 -12.29 -2.73 -6.93
C PRO A 57 -13.10 -2.29 -5.71
N SER A 58 -12.70 -2.75 -4.53
CA SER A 58 -13.37 -2.45 -3.25
C SER A 58 -12.51 -1.59 -2.34
N HIS A 59 -11.23 -1.45 -2.68
CA HIS A 59 -10.25 -0.76 -1.85
C HIS A 59 -9.40 0.23 -2.65
N LEU A 60 -8.80 1.16 -1.92
CA LEU A 60 -7.79 2.08 -2.42
C LEU A 60 -6.53 1.94 -1.57
N LYS A 61 -5.41 1.59 -2.20
CA LYS A 61 -4.09 1.64 -1.56
C LYS A 61 -3.47 3.01 -1.78
N CYS A 62 -3.31 3.74 -0.70
CA CYS A 62 -2.67 5.04 -0.68
C CYS A 62 -1.27 4.88 -0.09
N TYR A 63 -0.23 4.98 -0.91
CA TYR A 63 1.15 5.05 -0.47
C TYR A 63 1.60 6.51 -0.38
N LYS A 64 2.42 6.81 0.61
CA LYS A 64 3.13 8.07 0.73
C LYS A 64 4.59 7.75 1.03
N ILE A 65 5.47 8.07 0.09
CA ILE A 65 6.91 7.78 0.16
C ILE A 65 7.64 9.11 0.24
N LYS A 66 8.43 9.31 1.28
CA LYS A 66 9.23 10.52 1.49
C LYS A 66 10.69 10.16 1.46
N ILE A 67 11.44 10.79 0.56
CA ILE A 67 12.84 10.52 0.28
C ILE A 67 13.66 11.76 0.64
N MET A 68 14.46 11.65 1.69
CA MET A 68 15.45 12.64 2.14
C MET A 68 16.73 11.87 2.54
N ASN A 69 17.45 12.30 3.57
CA ASN A 69 18.52 11.51 4.20
C ASN A 69 18.01 10.21 4.86
N THR A 70 16.68 10.12 5.03
CA THR A 70 15.94 8.93 5.42
C THR A 70 14.86 8.70 4.37
N VAL A 71 14.71 7.47 3.93
CA VAL A 71 13.57 7.04 3.11
C VAL A 71 12.48 6.52 4.04
N SER A 72 11.26 7.00 3.89
CA SER A 72 10.11 6.49 4.63
C SER A 72 8.97 6.17 3.69
N MET A 73 8.22 5.12 4.00
CA MET A 73 7.00 4.74 3.30
C MET A 73 5.90 4.53 4.33
N SER A 74 4.78 5.18 4.12
CA SER A 74 3.52 4.78 4.73
C SER A 74 2.57 4.26 3.66
N TYR A 75 1.70 3.33 4.03
CA TYR A 75 0.52 3.07 3.23
C TYR A 75 -0.73 2.92 4.08
N LYS A 76 -1.88 3.20 3.46
CA LYS A 76 -3.21 2.95 4.00
C LYS A 76 -4.03 2.17 2.98
N LEU A 77 -4.74 1.15 3.43
CA LEU A 77 -5.76 0.45 2.66
C LEU A 77 -7.12 0.99 3.10
N LEU A 78 -7.78 1.73 2.22
CA LEU A 78 -9.09 2.32 2.44
C LEU A 78 -10.16 1.42 1.84
N ASN A 79 -11.19 1.07 2.61
CA ASN A 79 -12.39 0.44 2.07
C ASN A 79 -13.28 1.51 1.44
N LEU A 80 -13.56 1.38 0.15
CA LEU A 80 -14.32 2.38 -0.59
C LEU A 80 -15.81 2.40 -0.22
N LYS A 81 -16.36 1.30 0.29
CA LYS A 81 -17.75 1.19 0.71
C LYS A 81 -17.99 1.88 2.06
N THR A 82 -17.11 1.63 3.03
CA THR A 82 -17.27 2.14 4.40
C THR A 82 -16.50 3.44 4.64
N ASN A 83 -15.60 3.81 3.73
CA ASN A 83 -14.66 4.92 3.85
C ASN A 83 -13.77 4.82 5.11
N GLN A 84 -13.51 3.59 5.58
CA GLN A 84 -12.67 3.31 6.74
C GLN A 84 -11.29 2.82 6.32
N VAL A 85 -10.27 3.15 7.12
CA VAL A 85 -8.93 2.58 6.99
C VAL A 85 -8.95 1.17 7.59
N GLU A 86 -8.78 0.15 6.76
CA GLU A 86 -8.73 -1.25 7.22
C GLU A 86 -7.33 -1.67 7.64
N ARG A 87 -6.32 -1.11 6.97
CA ARG A 87 -4.91 -1.38 7.27
C ARG A 87 -4.09 -0.12 7.10
N SER A 88 -3.12 0.06 7.98
CA SER A 88 -2.07 1.06 7.81
C SER A 88 -0.73 0.45 8.18
N HIS A 89 0.32 1.03 7.65
CA HIS A 89 1.68 0.61 7.93
C HIS A 89 2.64 1.77 7.65
N PHE A 90 3.76 1.78 8.36
CA PHE A 90 4.81 2.77 8.23
C PHE A 90 6.16 2.11 8.48
N GLU A 91 7.11 2.37 7.60
CA GLU A 91 8.50 1.95 7.71
C GLU A 91 9.42 3.11 7.29
N ALA A 92 10.60 3.17 7.88
CA ALA A 92 11.62 4.16 7.54
C ALA A 92 13.01 3.57 7.71
N ILE A 93 13.94 4.03 6.88
CA ILE A 93 15.33 3.57 6.83
C ILE A 93 16.24 4.76 6.51
N PRO A 94 17.39 4.91 7.19
CA PRO A 94 18.38 5.90 6.78
C PRO A 94 18.99 5.54 5.42
N CYS A 95 19.36 6.55 4.62
CA CYS A 95 20.13 6.35 3.39
C CYS A 95 21.61 6.04 3.66
N TYR A 96 22.11 6.44 4.83
CA TYR A 96 23.48 6.20 5.25
C TYR A 96 23.76 4.70 5.44
N GLY A 97 24.95 4.25 5.03
CA GLY A 97 25.40 2.86 5.18
C GLY A 97 25.01 1.94 4.01
N PHE A 98 24.39 2.51 2.98
CA PHE A 98 24.07 1.83 1.72
C PHE A 98 24.88 2.42 0.57
N GLU A 99 25.23 1.60 -0.41
CA GLU A 99 25.88 2.02 -1.67
C GLU A 99 24.90 2.10 -2.83
N LYS A 100 23.87 1.25 -2.81
CA LYS A 100 23.02 1.02 -3.97
C LYS A 100 21.61 0.65 -3.56
N MET A 101 20.68 1.03 -4.41
CA MET A 101 19.27 0.72 -4.30
C MET A 101 18.78 -0.01 -5.56
N THR A 102 18.00 -1.09 -5.39
CA THR A 102 17.35 -1.80 -6.51
C THR A 102 15.89 -2.11 -6.24
N LEU A 103 15.05 -1.99 -7.27
CA LEU A 103 13.65 -2.37 -7.29
C LEU A 103 13.51 -3.81 -7.80
N GLU A 104 12.78 -4.63 -7.06
CA GLU A 104 12.14 -5.84 -7.58
C GLU A 104 10.72 -5.47 -7.99
N PHE A 105 10.32 -5.79 -9.21
CA PHE A 105 8.95 -5.64 -9.70
C PHE A 105 8.51 -6.91 -10.43
N ILE A 106 7.36 -7.43 -10.04
CA ILE A 106 6.75 -8.61 -10.64
C ILE A 106 5.30 -8.25 -10.97
N CYS A 107 4.95 -8.36 -12.25
CA CYS A 107 3.60 -8.24 -12.75
C CYS A 107 3.19 -9.57 -13.40
N ARG A 108 2.07 -10.15 -12.96
CA ARG A 108 1.55 -11.38 -13.54
C ARG A 108 0.02 -11.37 -13.58
N ARG A 109 -0.54 -12.07 -14.56
CA ARG A 109 -1.97 -12.29 -14.69
C ARG A 109 -2.32 -13.71 -14.26
N LEU A 110 -3.15 -13.82 -13.22
CA LEU A 110 -3.81 -15.06 -12.83
C LEU A 110 -5.32 -14.90 -13.06
N ASN A 111 -6.12 -14.87 -12.00
CA ASN A 111 -7.55 -14.52 -12.06
C ASN A 111 -7.76 -12.99 -12.15
N GLN A 112 -6.78 -12.24 -11.65
CA GLN A 112 -6.65 -10.80 -11.69
C GLN A 112 -5.17 -10.46 -11.92
N TRP A 113 -4.85 -9.19 -12.18
CA TRP A 113 -3.48 -8.72 -12.21
C TRP A 113 -2.91 -8.63 -10.80
N GLU A 114 -1.75 -9.22 -10.61
CA GLU A 114 -1.00 -9.18 -9.36
C GLU A 114 0.29 -8.40 -9.57
N TYR A 115 0.48 -7.37 -8.76
CA TYR A 115 1.68 -6.55 -8.72
C TYR A 115 2.37 -6.76 -7.38
N LEU A 116 3.59 -7.28 -7.42
CA LEU A 116 4.47 -7.35 -6.27
C LEU A 116 5.67 -6.45 -6.55
N PHE A 117 6.01 -5.60 -5.58
CA PHE A 117 7.24 -4.83 -5.65
C PHE A 117 7.94 -4.76 -4.30
N GLY A 118 9.25 -4.63 -4.33
CA GLY A 118 10.08 -4.54 -3.14
C GLY A 118 11.34 -3.71 -3.40
N PHE A 119 11.77 -3.00 -2.38
CA PHE A 119 12.94 -2.13 -2.45
C PHE A 119 14.11 -2.79 -1.68
N HIS A 120 15.25 -3.01 -2.33
CA HIS A 120 16.44 -3.63 -1.75
C HIS A 120 17.60 -2.63 -1.64
N PHE A 121 18.06 -2.39 -0.42
CA PHE A 121 19.18 -1.50 -0.10
C PHE A 121 20.45 -2.31 0.14
N TRP A 122 21.49 -2.08 -0.65
CA TRP A 122 22.74 -2.83 -0.65
C TRP A 122 23.81 -2.09 0.16
N HIS A 123 24.54 -2.80 1.01
CA HIS A 123 25.59 -2.23 1.86
C HIS A 123 26.92 -2.06 1.11
N SER A 124 27.67 -1.02 1.45
CA SER A 124 28.98 -0.68 0.85
C SER A 124 30.14 -1.62 1.24
N ALA A 125 29.96 -2.49 2.24
CA ALA A 125 30.99 -3.42 2.69
C ALA A 125 30.38 -4.75 3.21
N PRO A 126 30.79 -5.92 2.69
CA PRO A 126 30.36 -7.22 3.21
C PRO A 126 30.74 -7.48 4.68
N ALA A 127 31.68 -6.70 5.23
CA ALA A 127 32.20 -6.90 6.58
C ALA A 127 31.22 -6.48 7.70
N VAL A 128 30.23 -5.63 7.40
CA VAL A 128 29.13 -5.31 8.35
C VAL A 128 28.01 -6.35 8.26
N CYS A 129 27.90 -7.09 7.16
CA CYS A 129 26.94 -8.19 6.96
C CYS A 129 27.38 -9.51 7.61
N ALA A 130 28.34 -9.50 8.54
CA ALA A 130 28.75 -10.73 9.24
C ALA A 130 27.63 -11.32 10.13
N GLU A 131 26.61 -10.52 10.48
CA GLU A 131 25.47 -10.96 11.31
C GLU A 131 24.15 -11.10 10.53
N GLU A 132 23.96 -10.33 9.44
CA GLU A 132 22.79 -10.44 8.55
C GLU A 132 23.17 -11.28 7.32
N LYS A 133 22.51 -12.43 7.14
CA LYS A 133 22.82 -13.40 6.08
C LYS A 133 22.68 -12.87 4.64
N ASP A 134 22.16 -11.67 4.46
CA ASP A 134 21.82 -11.10 3.16
C ASP A 134 22.68 -9.87 2.87
N ALA A 135 23.18 -9.75 1.64
CA ALA A 135 24.01 -8.62 1.18
C ALA A 135 23.21 -7.31 1.03
N TYR A 136 21.91 -7.34 1.32
CA TYR A 136 20.98 -6.23 1.20
C TYR A 136 19.91 -6.30 2.28
N LEU A 137 19.41 -5.14 2.70
CA LEU A 137 18.19 -5.03 3.48
C LEU A 137 16.98 -4.93 2.53
N ARG A 138 16.03 -5.85 2.68
CA ARG A 138 14.72 -5.72 2.04
C ARG A 138 13.88 -4.73 2.82
N TRP A 139 13.74 -3.53 2.29
CA TRP A 139 12.94 -2.47 2.88
C TRP A 139 11.63 -2.34 2.11
N SER A 140 10.50 -2.45 2.82
CA SER A 140 9.17 -2.26 2.25
C SER A 140 8.80 -3.19 1.07
N SER A 141 7.55 -3.66 1.07
CA SER A 141 6.98 -4.34 -0.08
C SER A 141 5.54 -3.91 -0.31
N GLY A 142 5.19 -3.77 -1.58
CA GLY A 142 3.83 -3.53 -2.00
C GLY A 142 3.29 -4.75 -2.72
N PHE A 143 2.03 -5.04 -2.43
CA PHE A 143 1.28 -6.09 -3.12
C PHE A 143 -0.04 -5.47 -3.56
N ILE A 144 -0.38 -5.46 -4.85
CA ILE A 144 -1.63 -4.87 -5.37
C ILE A 144 -2.33 -5.90 -6.24
N TYR A 145 -3.65 -6.02 -6.05
CA TYR A 145 -4.52 -6.76 -6.95
C TYR A 145 -5.37 -5.80 -7.79
N ASN A 146 -5.50 -6.06 -9.10
CA ASN A 146 -6.36 -5.26 -9.95
C ASN A 146 -7.05 -6.08 -11.05
N THR A 147 -8.28 -5.72 -11.42
CA THR A 147 -8.99 -6.36 -12.53
C THR A 147 -8.39 -6.00 -13.88
N GLU A 148 -7.81 -4.81 -13.99
CA GLU A 148 -7.23 -4.26 -15.22
C GLU A 148 -5.72 -4.09 -15.08
N TYR A 149 -5.03 -4.01 -16.21
CA TYR A 149 -3.61 -3.72 -16.21
C TYR A 149 -3.40 -2.25 -15.81
N ILE A 150 -2.64 -2.03 -14.74
CA ILE A 150 -2.24 -0.71 -14.27
C ILE A 150 -1.03 -0.24 -15.09
N GLU A 151 -1.31 0.50 -16.16
CA GLU A 151 -0.28 1.19 -16.94
C GLU A 151 0.37 2.31 -16.10
N GLY A 152 1.70 2.43 -16.17
CA GLY A 152 2.46 3.48 -15.48
C GLY A 152 2.99 3.12 -14.10
N LEU A 153 2.56 2.00 -13.48
CA LEU A 153 2.98 1.67 -12.11
C LEU A 153 4.48 1.35 -12.03
N GLU A 154 5.01 0.60 -12.99
CA GLU A 154 6.43 0.24 -13.03
C GLU A 154 7.31 1.49 -13.21
N GLU A 155 6.89 2.42 -14.07
CA GLU A 155 7.58 3.67 -14.33
C GLU A 155 7.65 4.56 -13.08
N VAL A 156 6.56 4.61 -12.30
CA VAL A 156 6.54 5.33 -11.02
C VAL A 156 7.49 4.71 -10.02
N LEU A 157 7.47 3.38 -9.89
CA LEU A 157 8.37 2.67 -8.98
C LEU A 157 9.84 2.83 -9.39
N TYR A 158 10.12 2.83 -10.69
CA TYR A 158 11.45 3.10 -11.21
C TYR A 158 11.90 4.52 -10.89
N GLN A 159 11.03 5.52 -11.02
CA GLN A 159 11.38 6.90 -10.65
C GLN A 159 11.67 7.04 -9.15
N ILE A 160 10.92 6.34 -8.31
CA ILE A 160 11.20 6.26 -6.86
C ILE A 160 12.56 5.61 -6.61
N GLN A 161 12.92 4.54 -7.32
CA GLN A 161 14.23 3.92 -7.19
C GLN A 161 15.36 4.91 -7.52
N VAL A 162 15.22 5.68 -8.60
CA VAL A 162 16.20 6.70 -9.00
C VAL A 162 16.35 7.76 -7.92
N ASP A 163 15.24 8.32 -7.41
CA ASP A 163 15.29 9.35 -6.37
C ASP A 163 15.87 8.83 -5.04
N ILE A 164 15.62 7.55 -4.68
CA ILE A 164 16.26 6.92 -3.52
C ILE A 164 17.77 6.78 -3.75
N GLN A 165 18.19 6.35 -4.93
CA GLN A 165 19.61 6.23 -5.27
C GLN A 165 20.33 7.58 -5.17
N GLU A 166 19.74 8.65 -5.70
CA GLU A 166 20.28 10.01 -5.57
C GLU A 166 20.40 10.46 -4.09
N ALA A 167 19.43 10.05 -3.26
CA ALA A 167 19.48 10.35 -1.82
C ALA A 167 20.56 9.57 -1.08
N ILE A 168 20.85 8.33 -1.47
CA ILE A 168 21.98 7.54 -0.96
C ILE A 168 23.30 8.22 -1.33
N GLU A 169 23.48 8.59 -2.59
CA GLU A 169 24.69 9.24 -3.09
C GLU A 169 24.97 10.54 -2.34
N ARG A 170 23.96 11.41 -2.19
CA ARG A 170 24.07 12.68 -1.46
C ARG A 170 24.52 12.55 -0.01
N VAL A 171 24.15 11.46 0.67
CA VAL A 171 24.50 11.24 2.09
C VAL A 171 25.91 10.65 2.24
N ASN A 172 26.45 10.05 1.18
CA ASN A 172 27.78 9.45 1.16
C ASN A 172 28.87 10.39 0.59
N GLU A 173 28.48 11.50 -0.03
CA GLU A 173 29.35 12.64 -0.41
C GLU A 173 29.85 13.44 0.81
#